data_AF-A0A975M013-F1
#
_entry.id   AF-A0A975M013-F1
#
_cell.length_a   1.000
_cell.length_b   1.000
_cell.length_c   1.000
_cell.angle_alpha   90.00
_cell.angle_beta   90.00
_cell.angle_gamma   90.00
#
_symmetry.space_group_name_H-M   'P 1'
#
loop_
_entity.id
_entity.type
_entity.pdbx_description
1 polymer ?
#
loop_
_entity_poly.entity_id
_entity_poly.type
_entity_poly.pdbx_seq_one_letter_code
_entity_poly.pdbx_strand_id
1 'polypeptide(L)'
;MEKIKRKSRHGAIILAYASTYDVIRDYITKYNLKSFKGNVKGIISGSEMLFDHTREVLEKFFNCKVVSRYSNQENGVLGQDDDINNGFYINEANYYIEIFDMNDNKPID
;
A
#
# COMPACT_ATOMS: atom_id res chain seq x y z
N MET A 1 -25.92 -6.01 3.38
CA MET A 1 -24.97 -5.08 2.73
C MET A 1 -25.65 -4.33 1.59
N GLU A 2 -26.81 -3.73 1.83
CA GLU A 2 -27.51 -2.94 0.81
C GLU A 2 -27.07 -1.47 0.88
N LYS A 3 -26.53 -0.99 -0.24
CA LYS A 3 -26.36 0.41 -0.64
C LYS A 3 -25.22 1.19 0.02
N ILE A 4 -23.98 0.83 -0.33
CA ILE A 4 -22.96 1.86 -0.56
C ILE A 4 -23.43 2.67 -1.78
N LYS A 5 -24.07 3.82 -1.55
CA LYS A 5 -24.45 4.74 -2.63
C LYS A 5 -23.17 5.28 -3.27
N ARG A 6 -23.08 5.20 -4.60
CA ARG A 6 -21.96 5.73 -5.40
C ARG A 6 -21.85 7.25 -5.21
N LYS A 7 -21.01 7.71 -4.27
CA LYS A 7 -20.71 9.14 -4.07
C LYS A 7 -19.80 9.71 -5.16
N SER A 8 -18.94 8.88 -5.75
CA SER A 8 -17.97 9.29 -6.78
C SER A 8 -18.26 8.57 -8.10
N ARG A 9 -18.29 9.33 -9.20
CA ARG A 9 -18.32 8.76 -10.56
C ARG A 9 -16.94 8.24 -11.00
N HIS A 10 -15.86 8.74 -10.40
CA HIS A 10 -14.48 8.47 -10.82
C HIS A 10 -13.87 7.23 -10.14
N GLY A 11 -14.55 6.68 -9.13
CA GLY A 11 -14.06 5.56 -8.33
C GLY A 11 -13.47 6.02 -7.00
N ALA A 12 -12.84 5.10 -6.28
CA ALA A 12 -12.23 5.34 -4.98
C ALA A 12 -10.81 4.76 -4.93
N ILE A 13 -9.98 5.37 -4.09
CA ILE A 13 -8.71 4.79 -3.61
C ILE A 13 -8.97 4.25 -2.20
N ILE A 14 -8.44 3.06 -1.90
CA ILE A 14 -8.47 2.51 -0.55
C ILE A 14 -7.11 2.75 0.09
N LEU A 15 -7.10 3.27 1.31
CA LEU A 15 -5.91 3.43 2.14
C LEU A 15 -6.13 2.66 3.43
N ALA A 16 -5.24 1.73 3.76
CA ALA A 16 -5.28 0.95 5.00
C ALA A 16 -3.89 0.39 5.36
N TYR A 17 -3.80 -0.22 6.53
CA TYR A 17 -2.60 -0.93 6.97
C TYR A 17 -2.42 -2.25 6.22
N ALA A 18 -1.17 -2.71 6.09
CA ALA A 18 -0.87 -3.99 5.46
C ALA A 18 -1.57 -5.15 6.19
N SER A 19 -1.62 -5.09 7.52
CA SER A 19 -2.36 -6.05 8.35
C SER A 19 -3.86 -6.09 8.06
N THR A 20 -4.49 -4.97 7.70
CA THR A 20 -5.91 -4.94 7.27
C THR A 20 -6.08 -5.65 5.94
N TYR A 21 -5.13 -5.45 5.03
CA TYR A 21 -5.10 -6.10 3.73
C TYR A 21 -4.87 -7.61 3.84
N ASP A 22 -4.07 -8.05 4.80
CA ASP A 22 -3.89 -9.48 5.10
C ASP A 22 -5.22 -10.16 5.46
N VAL A 23 -6.02 -9.53 6.33
CA VAL A 23 -7.35 -10.04 6.71
C VAL A 23 -8.30 -10.08 5.52
N ILE A 24 -8.26 -9.06 4.65
CA ILE A 24 -9.08 -9.02 3.43
C ILE A 24 -8.66 -10.14 2.46
N ARG A 25 -7.36 -10.35 2.27
CA ARG A 25 -6.79 -11.44 1.46
C ARG A 25 -7.24 -12.80 1.99
N ASP A 26 -7.17 -13.03 3.30
CA ASP A 26 -7.62 -14.27 3.92
C ASP A 26 -9.11 -14.53 3.69
N TYR A 27 -9.93 -13.48 3.80
CA TYR A 27 -11.37 -13.56 3.51
C TYR A 27 -11.65 -13.89 2.04
N ILE A 28 -10.99 -13.23 1.11
CA ILE A 28 -11.12 -13.48 -0.34
C ILE A 28 -10.76 -14.94 -0.65
N THR A 29 -9.62 -15.42 -0.14
CA THR A 29 -9.14 -16.78 -0.37
C THR A 29 -10.07 -17.82 0.24
N LYS A 30 -10.47 -17.63 1.52
CA LYS A 30 -11.35 -18.56 2.25
C LYS A 30 -12.68 -18.79 1.54
N TYR A 31 -13.28 -17.74 0.99
CA TYR A 31 -14.57 -17.83 0.30
C TYR A 31 -14.45 -17.91 -1.23
N ASN A 32 -13.22 -18.06 -1.76
CA ASN A 32 -12.93 -18.16 -3.19
C ASN A 32 -13.58 -17.05 -4.02
N LEU A 33 -13.57 -15.81 -3.48
CA LEU A 33 -14.18 -14.67 -4.14
C LEU A 33 -13.39 -14.31 -5.40
N LYS A 34 -14.09 -14.10 -6.52
CA LYS A 34 -13.45 -13.99 -7.84
C LYS A 34 -13.09 -12.57 -8.24
N SER A 35 -13.96 -11.61 -7.93
CA SER A 35 -13.73 -10.20 -8.27
C SER A 35 -14.59 -9.27 -7.42
N PHE A 36 -14.11 -8.04 -7.27
CA PHE A 36 -14.86 -6.95 -6.67
C PHE A 36 -15.68 -6.20 -7.74
N LYS A 37 -16.97 -5.97 -7.47
CA LYS A 37 -17.88 -5.29 -8.43
C LYS A 37 -17.88 -3.76 -8.32
N GLY A 38 -17.12 -3.17 -7.39
CA GLY A 38 -17.03 -1.72 -7.22
C GLY A 38 -15.94 -1.09 -8.08
N ASN A 39 -15.97 0.24 -8.19
CA ASN A 39 -14.98 1.00 -8.96
C ASN A 39 -13.83 1.47 -8.05
N VAL A 40 -12.89 0.58 -7.77
CA VAL A 40 -11.63 0.91 -7.07
C VAL A 40 -10.56 1.21 -8.12
N LYS A 41 -9.83 2.32 -7.95
CA LYS A 41 -8.81 2.76 -8.91
C LYS A 41 -7.38 2.44 -8.46
N GLY A 42 -7.20 2.15 -7.18
CA GLY A 42 -5.92 1.85 -6.60
C GLY A 42 -6.06 1.62 -5.10
N ILE A 43 -5.04 1.00 -4.55
CA ILE A 43 -4.94 0.64 -3.14
C ILE A 43 -3.57 1.09 -2.65
N ILE A 44 -3.54 1.72 -1.48
CA ILE A 44 -2.32 2.20 -0.84
C ILE A 44 -2.21 1.51 0.52
N SER A 45 -1.14 0.77 0.70
CA SER A 45 -0.72 0.17 1.97
C SER A 45 0.30 1.05 2.68
N GLY A 46 0.39 0.92 4.00
CA GLY A 46 1.43 1.57 4.77
C GLY A 46 1.48 1.02 6.20
N SER A 47 2.30 1.66 7.03
CA SER A 47 2.55 1.34 8.45
C SER A 47 3.29 0.02 8.71
N GLU A 48 3.09 -1.01 7.90
CA GLU A 48 3.87 -2.25 7.94
C GLU A 48 4.26 -2.74 6.53
N MET A 49 5.07 -3.80 6.47
CA MET A 49 5.47 -4.43 5.21
C MET A 49 4.25 -5.04 4.50
N LEU A 50 4.11 -4.71 3.20
CA LEU A 50 3.14 -5.35 2.32
C LEU A 50 3.76 -6.59 1.66
N PHE A 51 3.31 -7.79 2.05
CA PHE A 51 3.80 -9.03 1.45
C PHE A 51 3.28 -9.23 0.01
N ASP A 52 4.09 -9.86 -0.85
CA ASP A 52 3.74 -10.11 -2.27
C ASP A 52 2.44 -10.87 -2.40
N HIS A 53 2.26 -11.93 -1.62
CA HIS A 53 1.04 -12.71 -1.65
C HIS A 53 -0.22 -11.87 -1.35
N THR A 54 -0.11 -10.90 -0.42
CA THR A 54 -1.20 -9.97 -0.11
C THR A 54 -1.45 -9.04 -1.29
N ARG A 55 -0.40 -8.46 -1.87
CA ARG A 55 -0.48 -7.59 -3.05
C ARG A 55 -1.18 -8.30 -4.20
N GLU A 56 -0.68 -9.47 -4.60
CA GLU A 56 -1.16 -10.24 -5.75
C GLU A 56 -2.65 -10.60 -5.64
N VAL A 57 -3.10 -11.05 -4.46
CA VAL A 57 -4.51 -11.40 -4.26
C VAL A 57 -5.40 -10.17 -4.39
N LEU A 58 -4.98 -9.04 -3.83
CA LEU A 58 -5.74 -7.79 -3.88
C LEU A 58 -5.77 -7.20 -5.28
N GLU A 59 -4.65 -7.16 -5.98
CA GLU A 59 -4.58 -6.67 -7.36
C GLU A 59 -5.49 -7.47 -8.28
N LYS A 60 -5.46 -8.80 -8.15
CA LYS A 60 -6.34 -9.69 -8.92
C LYS A 60 -7.82 -9.49 -8.56
N PHE A 61 -8.13 -9.38 -7.27
CA PHE A 61 -9.52 -9.29 -6.82
C PHE A 61 -10.16 -7.93 -7.14
N PHE A 62 -9.43 -6.83 -6.93
CA PHE A 62 -9.91 -5.47 -7.17
C PHE A 62 -9.64 -4.96 -8.59
N ASN A 63 -8.80 -5.65 -9.36
CA ASN A 63 -8.39 -5.27 -10.71
C ASN A 63 -7.83 -3.84 -10.77
N CYS A 64 -6.92 -3.54 -9.85
CA CYS A 64 -6.20 -2.27 -9.76
C CYS A 64 -4.84 -2.47 -9.10
N LYS A 65 -3.94 -1.49 -9.27
CA LYS A 65 -2.61 -1.52 -8.65
C LYS A 65 -2.68 -1.37 -7.13
N VAL A 66 -1.81 -2.08 -6.43
CA VAL A 66 -1.62 -1.98 -4.98
C VAL A 66 -0.18 -1.55 -4.69
N VAL A 67 -0.02 -0.38 -4.09
CA VAL A 67 1.29 0.18 -3.74
C VAL A 67 1.49 0.25 -2.23
N SER A 68 2.71 0.07 -1.77
CA SER A 68 3.18 0.33 -0.41
C SER A 68 3.75 1.74 -0.29
N ARG A 69 3.44 2.41 0.82
CA ARG A 69 3.91 3.74 1.15
C ARG A 69 4.68 3.70 2.47
N TYR A 70 5.90 4.22 2.44
CA TYR A 70 6.69 4.46 3.63
C TYR A 70 6.51 5.90 4.11
N SER A 71 6.06 6.06 5.35
CA SER A 71 5.72 7.35 5.94
C SER A 71 5.70 7.28 7.46
N ASN A 72 5.85 8.43 8.11
CA ASN A 72 5.64 8.60 9.55
C ASN A 72 4.76 9.84 9.82
N GLN A 73 4.46 10.12 11.09
CA GLN A 73 3.59 11.24 11.46
C GLN A 73 4.31 12.59 11.41
N GLU A 74 5.62 12.58 11.63
CA GLU A 74 6.48 13.75 11.76
C GLU A 74 6.83 14.36 10.40
N ASN A 75 7.12 13.50 9.43
CA ASN A 75 7.62 13.91 8.12
C ASN A 75 6.59 13.68 7.03
N GLY A 76 5.66 12.73 7.16
CA GLY A 76 4.73 12.38 6.08
C GLY A 76 5.32 11.36 5.12
N VAL A 77 5.13 11.52 3.80
CA VAL A 77 5.49 10.50 2.79
C VAL A 77 6.96 10.57 2.41
N LEU A 78 7.72 9.58 2.89
CA LEU A 78 9.16 9.44 2.64
C LEU A 78 9.46 8.66 1.35
N GLY A 79 8.59 7.72 0.98
CA GLY A 79 8.72 6.98 -0.26
C GLY A 79 7.49 6.14 -0.60
N GLN A 80 7.42 5.70 -1.85
CA GLN A 80 6.37 4.81 -2.34
C GLN A 80 6.97 3.78 -3.29
N ASP A 81 6.52 2.53 -3.18
CA ASP A 81 6.87 1.51 -4.16
C ASP A 81 6.06 1.65 -5.45
N ASP A 82 6.35 0.77 -6.40
CA ASP A 82 5.56 0.61 -7.61
C ASP A 82 5.44 -0.88 -8.00
N ASP A 83 6.29 -1.37 -8.89
CA ASP A 83 6.26 -2.75 -9.38
C ASP A 83 7.17 -3.71 -8.60
N ILE A 84 8.15 -3.17 -7.86
CA ILE A 84 9.12 -3.96 -7.09
C ILE A 84 8.72 -3.92 -5.63
N ASN A 85 8.41 -5.09 -5.06
CA ASN A 85 8.11 -5.15 -3.64
C ASN A 85 9.32 -4.77 -2.80
N ASN A 86 9.08 -3.90 -1.81
CA ASN A 86 10.10 -3.29 -0.96
C ASN A 86 11.15 -2.48 -1.73
N GLY A 87 10.94 -2.17 -3.01
CA GLY A 87 11.71 -1.20 -3.77
C GLY A 87 10.98 0.14 -3.76
N PHE A 88 11.44 1.08 -2.95
CA PHE A 88 10.79 2.38 -2.78
C PHE A 88 11.48 3.45 -3.61
N TYR A 89 10.68 4.23 -4.33
CA TYR A 89 11.12 5.53 -4.83
C TYR A 89 11.10 6.51 -3.65
N ILE A 90 12.27 7.04 -3.33
CA ILE A 90 12.46 8.00 -2.25
C ILE A 90 11.96 9.38 -2.69
N ASN A 91 11.32 10.11 -1.78
CA ASN A 91 10.85 11.47 -2.03
C ASN A 91 11.98 12.50 -1.90
N GLU A 92 12.91 12.46 -2.84
CA GLU A 92 14.06 13.38 -2.91
C GLU A 92 13.64 14.82 -3.27
N ALA A 93 12.41 15.02 -3.77
CA ALA A 93 11.89 16.34 -4.07
C ALA A 93 11.54 17.15 -2.81
N ASN A 94 11.26 16.47 -1.69
CA ASN A 94 10.85 17.12 -0.44
C ASN A 94 11.80 16.85 0.73
N TYR A 95 12.60 15.79 0.67
CA TYR A 95 13.48 15.39 1.76
C TYR A 95 14.91 15.20 1.29
N TYR A 96 15.84 15.57 2.15
CA TYR A 96 17.20 15.06 2.14
C TYR A 96 17.22 13.86 3.09
N ILE A 97 17.51 12.66 2.56
CA ILE A 97 17.55 11.42 3.34
C ILE A 97 19.00 10.95 3.47
N GLU A 98 19.41 10.69 4.70
CA GLU A 98 20.72 10.14 5.04
C GLU A 98 20.55 8.80 5.75
N ILE A 99 21.45 7.86 5.50
CA ILE A 99 21.51 6.58 6.20
C ILE A 99 22.72 6.64 7.12
N PHE A 100 22.57 6.28 8.39
CA PHE A 100 23.62 6.39 9.41
C PHE A 100 24.10 5.02 9.88
N ASP A 101 25.34 4.97 10.36
CA ASP A 101 25.88 3.81 11.06
C ASP A 101 25.08 3.58 12.36
N MET A 102 24.84 2.32 12.72
CA MET A 102 24.03 1.98 13.89
C MET A 102 24.71 2.30 15.22
N ASN A 103 26.04 2.43 15.23
CA ASN A 103 26.86 2.61 16.43
C ASN A 103 27.62 3.94 16.44
N ASP A 104 27.69 4.66 15.33
CA ASP A 104 28.37 5.96 15.22
C ASP A 104 27.48 6.99 14.50
N ASN A 105 27.58 8.26 14.87
CA ASN A 105 26.80 9.35 14.29
C ASN A 105 27.42 9.84 12.97
N LYS A 106 27.65 8.91 12.05
CA LYS A 106 28.21 9.18 10.71
C LYS A 106 27.31 8.56 9.64
N PRO A 107 27.11 9.25 8.51
CA PRO A 107 26.47 8.65 7.36
C PRO A 107 27.23 7.40 6.90
N ILE A 108 26.50 6.38 6.44
CA ILE A 108 27.06 5.27 5.67
C ILE A 108 26.88 5.60 4.19
N ASP A 109 27.99 5.53 3.45
CA ASP A 109 28.03 5.64 1.98
C ASP A 109 27.76 4.27 1.33
#